data_AF-A0A916I0C4-F1
#
_entry.id   AF-A0A916I0C4-F1
#
_cell.length_a   1.000
_cell.length_b   1.000
_cell.length_c   1.000
_cell.angle_alpha   90.00
_cell.angle_beta   90.00
_cell.angle_gamma   90.00
#
_symmetry.space_group_name_H-M   'P 1'
#
loop_
_entity.id
_entity.type
_entity.pdbx_description
1 polymer ?
#
loop_
_entity_poly.entity_id
_entity_poly.type
_entity_poly.pdbx_seq_one_letter_code
_entity_poly.pdbx_strand_id
1 'polypeptide(L)'
;MRNHLSSFGDFRCTNCGALVSSLHMLSGVNNRNHCPYCLWSCHLDLYSAGDRLSACKAGMKPIGLTLKRSRNKYQADARGELMLVHACVDCATVSINRIAADDDPEAILSVFQSSLEFDQHDFYSQQGIAMLDMEDAEVVHTQLFGQAMPT
;
A
#
# COMPACT_ATOMS: atom_id res chain seq x y z
N MET A 1 -12.82 -7.03 -24.94
CA MET A 1 -11.78 -6.40 -24.11
C MET A 1 -12.40 -5.15 -23.50
N ARG A 2 -12.64 -5.13 -22.18
CA ARG A 2 -13.23 -3.96 -21.52
C ARG A 2 -12.09 -2.97 -21.25
N ASN A 3 -12.10 -1.83 -21.96
CA ASN A 3 -11.24 -0.69 -21.66
C ASN A 3 -11.60 -0.19 -20.26
N HIS A 4 -10.84 -0.63 -19.25
CA HIS A 4 -10.86 -0.03 -17.92
C HIS A 4 -10.09 1.30 -18.02
N LEU A 5 -10.75 2.33 -18.58
CA LEU A 5 -10.32 3.70 -18.33
C LEU A 5 -10.40 3.89 -16.81
N SER A 6 -9.25 4.08 -16.16
CA SER A 6 -9.21 4.37 -14.73
C SER A 6 -10.12 5.58 -14.47
N SER A 7 -10.98 5.49 -13.45
CA SER A 7 -11.96 6.54 -13.16
C SER A 7 -11.31 7.85 -12.66
N PHE A 8 -9.98 7.88 -12.48
CA PHE A 8 -9.23 9.02 -11.93
C PHE A 8 -7.89 9.17 -12.65
N GLY A 9 -7.61 10.40 -13.09
CA GLY A 9 -6.44 10.74 -13.90
C GLY A 9 -5.12 10.80 -13.12
N ASP A 10 -4.06 11.11 -13.86
CA ASP A 10 -2.73 11.39 -13.32
C ASP A 10 -2.78 12.47 -12.23
N PHE A 11 -1.87 12.41 -11.26
CA PHE A 11 -1.88 13.33 -10.12
C PHE A 11 -0.48 13.81 -9.76
N ARG A 12 -0.41 14.95 -9.07
CA ARG A 12 0.82 15.46 -8.47
C ARG A 12 0.92 14.96 -7.03
N CYS A 13 2.03 14.30 -6.69
CA CYS A 13 2.27 13.83 -5.33
C CYS A 13 2.35 15.03 -4.35
N THR A 14 1.60 14.97 -3.26
CA THR A 14 1.58 16.03 -2.22
C THR A 14 2.84 16.06 -1.36
N ASN A 15 3.61 14.96 -1.33
CA ASN A 15 4.86 14.86 -0.58
C ASN A 15 6.08 15.30 -1.41
N CYS A 16 6.34 14.66 -2.55
CA CYS A 16 7.55 14.95 -3.36
C CYS A 16 7.30 15.85 -4.58
N GLY A 17 6.04 16.16 -4.92
CA GLY A 17 5.71 17.00 -6.07
C GLY A 17 5.83 16.31 -7.45
N ALA A 18 6.20 15.04 -7.52
CA ALA A 18 6.29 14.31 -8.79
C ALA A 18 4.92 14.21 -9.49
N LEU A 19 4.91 14.24 -10.82
CA LEU A 19 3.73 13.89 -11.62
C LEU A 19 3.67 12.36 -11.75
N VAL A 20 2.55 11.77 -11.34
CA VAL A 20 2.36 10.32 -11.24
C VAL A 20 1.28 9.89 -12.21
N SER A 21 1.60 8.93 -13.08
CA SER A 21 0.59 8.34 -13.95
C SER A 21 -0.26 7.31 -13.20
N SER A 22 -1.59 7.39 -13.37
CA SER A 22 -2.55 6.41 -12.86
C SER A 22 -2.95 5.36 -13.89
N LEU A 23 -2.37 5.39 -15.09
CA LEU A 23 -2.69 4.48 -16.18
C LEU A 23 -2.48 3.02 -15.74
N HIS A 24 -3.52 2.20 -15.93
CA HIS A 24 -3.49 0.79 -15.57
C HIS A 24 -2.37 0.02 -16.27
N MET A 25 -2.08 0.36 -17.53
CA MET A 25 -1.01 -0.28 -18.32
C MET A 25 0.40 -0.06 -17.74
N LEU A 26 0.59 0.97 -16.90
CA LEU A 26 1.85 1.24 -16.22
C LEU A 26 1.84 0.70 -14.80
N SER A 27 0.79 1.04 -14.03
CA SER A 27 0.73 0.74 -12.60
C SER A 27 0.21 -0.66 -12.26
N GLY A 28 -0.45 -1.36 -13.20
CA GLY A 28 -1.09 -2.65 -12.96
C GLY A 28 -2.30 -2.60 -12.01
N VAL A 29 -2.71 -1.42 -11.54
CA VAL A 29 -3.81 -1.22 -10.58
C VAL A 29 -4.87 -0.28 -11.14
N ASN A 30 -6.13 -0.44 -10.70
CA ASN A 30 -7.24 0.40 -11.18
C ASN A 30 -7.36 1.73 -10.40
N ASN A 31 -7.03 1.71 -9.12
CA ASN A 31 -7.21 2.84 -8.20
C ASN A 31 -5.86 3.18 -7.55
N ARG A 32 -4.92 3.70 -8.34
CA ARG A 32 -3.64 4.17 -7.80
C ARG A 32 -3.89 5.30 -6.80
N ASN A 33 -3.27 5.22 -5.62
CA ASN A 33 -3.38 6.26 -4.60
C ASN A 33 -2.03 6.73 -4.05
N HIS A 34 -0.92 6.07 -4.39
CA HIS A 34 0.40 6.45 -3.93
C HIS A 34 1.37 6.73 -5.08
N CYS A 35 2.37 7.53 -4.77
CA CYS A 35 3.46 7.87 -5.67
C CYS A 35 4.47 6.71 -5.74
N PRO A 36 4.91 6.26 -6.93
CA PRO A 36 5.91 5.18 -7.03
C PRO A 36 7.28 5.59 -6.46
N TYR A 37 7.57 6.90 -6.48
CA TYR A 37 8.90 7.43 -6.13
C TYR A 37 9.12 7.63 -4.63
N CYS A 38 8.05 7.82 -3.86
CA CYS A 38 8.16 8.05 -2.42
C CYS A 38 7.14 7.27 -1.59
N LEU A 39 6.25 6.52 -2.24
CA LEU A 39 5.21 5.69 -1.64
C LEU A 39 4.18 6.44 -0.79
N TRP A 40 4.23 7.78 -0.71
CA TRP A 40 3.19 8.57 -0.05
C TRP A 40 1.89 8.55 -0.86
N SER A 41 0.78 8.46 -0.13
CA SER A 41 -0.58 8.57 -0.68
C SER A 41 -1.28 9.84 -0.19
N CYS A 42 -2.54 10.00 -0.57
CA CYS A 42 -3.41 11.08 -0.12
C CYS A 42 -4.69 10.50 0.48
N HIS A 43 -5.17 11.10 1.57
CA HIS A 43 -6.40 10.70 2.23
C HIS A 43 -7.60 11.14 1.38
N LEU A 44 -7.96 10.26 0.45
CA LEU A 44 -9.01 10.52 -0.53
C LEU A 44 -10.29 9.76 -0.21
N ASP A 45 -10.22 8.56 0.37
CA ASP A 45 -11.39 7.70 0.57
C ASP A 45 -12.02 7.89 1.96
N LEU A 46 -13.36 7.88 2.06
CA LEU A 46 -14.07 8.05 3.34
C LEU A 46 -14.74 6.75 3.83
N TYR A 47 -15.51 6.08 2.97
CA TYR A 47 -16.29 4.90 3.35
C TYR A 47 -15.75 3.62 2.71
N SER A 48 -15.24 3.72 1.48
CA SER A 48 -14.79 2.57 0.71
C SER A 48 -13.64 2.94 -0.22
N ALA A 49 -12.74 1.99 -0.46
CA ALA A 49 -11.58 2.18 -1.32
C ALA A 49 -11.99 2.64 -2.73
N GLY A 50 -11.49 3.79 -3.15
CA GLY A 50 -11.77 4.43 -4.43
C GLY A 50 -13.00 5.35 -4.47
N ASP A 51 -13.71 5.59 -3.36
CA ASP A 51 -14.84 6.53 -3.36
C ASP A 51 -14.43 8.00 -3.48
N ARG A 52 -13.18 8.33 -3.10
CA ARG A 52 -12.60 9.69 -3.15
C ARG A 52 -13.39 10.75 -2.37
N LEU A 53 -14.20 10.37 -1.38
CA LEU A 53 -15.12 11.25 -0.64
C LEU A 53 -14.55 11.95 0.60
N SER A 54 -13.32 11.66 1.03
CA SER A 54 -12.72 12.25 2.24
C SER A 54 -12.47 13.75 2.07
N ALA A 55 -12.86 14.56 3.06
CA ALA A 55 -12.60 15.99 3.07
C ALA A 55 -11.20 16.38 3.56
N CYS A 56 -10.47 15.45 4.22
CA CYS A 56 -9.16 15.71 4.80
C CYS A 56 -8.12 16.06 3.73
N LYS A 57 -8.02 15.22 2.67
CA LYS A 57 -7.09 15.42 1.53
C LYS A 57 -5.61 15.61 1.92
N ALA A 58 -5.24 15.33 3.18
CA ALA A 58 -3.87 15.41 3.64
C ALA A 58 -3.04 14.24 3.12
N GLY A 59 -1.72 14.39 3.14
CA GLY A 59 -0.80 13.32 2.83
C GLY A 59 -0.95 12.13 3.80
N MET A 60 -0.74 10.93 3.30
CA MET A 60 -0.62 9.74 4.14
C MET A 60 0.76 9.11 3.96
N LYS A 61 1.46 8.97 5.08
CA LYS A 61 2.81 8.42 5.15
C LYS A 61 2.74 6.89 5.03
N PRO A 62 3.62 6.24 4.26
CA PRO A 62 3.78 4.79 4.33
C PRO A 62 4.40 4.42 5.69
N ILE A 63 3.73 3.56 6.45
CA ILE A 63 4.11 3.22 7.84
C ILE A 63 4.43 1.75 8.04
N GLY A 64 4.25 0.91 7.03
CA GLY A 64 4.60 -0.51 7.06
C GLY A 64 3.82 -1.31 6.03
N LEU A 65 3.77 -2.62 6.22
CA LEU A 65 3.13 -3.57 5.30
C LEU A 65 2.07 -4.41 6.00
N THR A 66 1.16 -4.98 5.21
CA THR A 66 0.18 -5.98 5.66
C THR A 66 -0.10 -6.98 4.55
N LEU A 67 -0.74 -8.10 4.89
CA LEU A 67 -1.22 -9.09 3.93
C LEU A 67 -2.74 -9.01 3.82
N LYS A 68 -3.24 -8.65 2.63
CA LYS A 68 -4.66 -8.70 2.32
C LYS A 68 -5.07 -10.14 2.08
N ARG A 69 -5.80 -10.70 3.06
CA ARG A 69 -6.37 -12.04 2.96
C ARG A 69 -7.55 -12.04 1.99
N SER A 70 -7.45 -12.85 0.94
CA SER A 70 -8.57 -13.15 0.05
C SER A 70 -9.41 -14.28 0.65
N ARG A 71 -10.74 -14.13 0.68
CA ARG A 71 -11.66 -15.21 1.12
C ARG A 71 -11.89 -16.29 0.05
N ASN A 72 -11.00 -16.40 -0.94
CA ASN A 72 -11.18 -17.40 -1.99
C ASN A 72 -10.94 -18.80 -1.41
N LYS A 73 -12.03 -19.56 -1.19
CA LYS A 73 -12.01 -20.92 -0.64
C LYS A 73 -11.16 -21.92 -1.45
N TYR A 74 -10.86 -21.61 -2.71
CA TYR A 74 -10.03 -22.44 -3.59
C TYR A 74 -8.53 -22.08 -3.51
N GLN A 75 -8.18 -21.07 -2.72
CA GLN A 75 -6.81 -20.60 -2.49
C GLN A 75 -6.52 -20.60 -0.99
N ALA A 76 -6.77 -21.74 -0.35
CA ALA A 76 -6.62 -21.92 1.09
C ALA A 76 -5.18 -21.67 1.59
N ASP A 77 -4.18 -21.81 0.71
CA ASP A 77 -2.74 -21.66 1.01
C ASP A 77 -2.12 -20.32 0.55
N ALA A 78 -2.90 -19.38 0.02
CA ALA A 78 -2.34 -18.09 -0.37
C ALA A 78 -2.13 -17.21 0.87
N ARG A 79 -0.87 -16.95 1.24
CA ARG A 79 -0.45 -16.06 2.35
C ARG A 79 -1.00 -14.61 2.25
N GLY A 80 -1.81 -14.30 1.25
CA GLY A 80 -2.40 -12.98 1.00
C GLY A 80 -1.54 -12.14 0.10
N GLU A 81 -2.13 -11.07 -0.44
CA GLU A 81 -1.43 -10.09 -1.27
C GLU A 81 -0.72 -9.08 -0.36
N LEU A 82 0.57 -8.83 -0.59
CA LEU A 82 1.31 -7.78 0.11
C LEU A 82 0.77 -6.39 -0.24
N MET A 83 0.55 -5.57 0.78
CA MET A 83 -0.03 -4.23 0.67
C MET A 83 0.79 -3.22 1.46
N LEU A 84 0.82 -1.97 0.99
CA LEU A 84 1.32 -0.83 1.77
C LEU A 84 0.26 -0.40 2.78
N VAL A 85 0.71 -0.09 3.99
CA VAL A 85 -0.10 0.56 5.03
C VAL A 85 0.26 2.03 5.09
N HIS A 86 -0.74 2.89 5.04
CA HIS A 86 -0.58 4.34 5.11
C HIS A 86 -1.34 4.91 6.30
N ALA A 87 -0.75 5.90 6.98
CA ALA A 87 -1.42 6.70 8.02
C ALA A 87 -1.48 8.16 7.62
N CYS A 88 -2.66 8.76 7.74
CA CYS A 88 -2.88 10.18 7.49
C CYS A 88 -2.15 11.02 8.53
N VAL A 89 -1.37 12.00 8.07
CA VAL A 89 -0.58 12.86 8.97
C VAL A 89 -1.40 13.92 9.70
N ASP A 90 -2.67 14.09 9.32
CA ASP A 90 -3.57 15.10 9.90
C ASP A 90 -4.60 14.45 10.83
N CYS A 91 -5.37 13.47 10.34
CA CYS A 91 -6.45 12.84 11.11
C CYS A 91 -6.16 11.43 11.63
N ALA A 92 -4.94 10.91 11.45
CA ALA A 92 -4.48 9.58 11.88
C ALA A 92 -5.23 8.36 11.29
N THR A 93 -6.21 8.57 10.40
CA THR A 93 -6.88 7.47 9.65
C THR A 93 -5.86 6.63 8.90
N VAL A 94 -6.06 5.31 8.93
CA VAL A 94 -5.21 4.35 8.22
C VAL A 94 -5.92 3.74 7.02
N SER A 95 -5.13 3.39 6.00
CA SER A 95 -5.62 2.72 4.80
C SER A 95 -4.57 1.75 4.28
N ILE A 96 -5.03 0.73 3.54
CA ILE A 96 -4.14 -0.21 2.85
C ILE A 96 -4.26 0.00 1.34
N ASN A 97 -3.12 0.09 0.66
CA ASN A 97 -3.04 0.31 -0.78
C ASN A 97 -2.27 -0.83 -1.44
N ARG A 98 -2.76 -1.27 -2.61
CA ARG A 98 -2.11 -2.33 -3.39
C ARG A 98 -0.78 -1.79 -3.92
N ILE A 99 0.28 -2.59 -3.82
CA ILE A 99 1.57 -2.32 -4.46
C ILE A 99 1.36 -2.33 -5.98
N ALA A 100 1.78 -1.26 -6.65
CA ALA A 100 1.72 -1.10 -8.09
C ALA A 100 2.91 -1.78 -8.76
N ALA A 101 2.74 -2.16 -10.04
CA ALA A 101 3.77 -2.85 -10.81
C ALA A 101 5.04 -2.00 -11.06
N ASP A 102 4.92 -0.68 -10.95
CA ASP A 102 5.99 0.29 -11.15
C ASP A 102 6.54 0.87 -9.84
N ASP A 103 6.17 0.30 -8.69
CA ASP A 103 6.79 0.65 -7.41
C ASP A 103 8.17 -0.01 -7.28
N ASP A 104 9.12 0.70 -6.66
CA ASP A 104 10.46 0.19 -6.37
C ASP A 104 10.42 -0.80 -5.18
N PRO A 105 10.75 -2.10 -5.37
CA PRO A 105 10.74 -3.08 -4.31
C PRO A 105 11.67 -2.73 -3.13
N GLU A 106 12.80 -2.07 -3.40
CA GLU A 106 13.75 -1.66 -2.35
C GLU A 106 13.18 -0.55 -1.47
N ALA A 107 12.44 0.40 -2.06
CA ALA A 107 11.74 1.43 -1.30
C ALA A 107 10.65 0.82 -0.40
N ILE A 108 9.97 -0.23 -0.86
CA ILE A 108 8.96 -0.94 -0.07
C ILE A 108 9.63 -1.73 1.07
N LEU A 109 10.75 -2.41 0.81
CA LEU A 109 11.52 -3.10 1.83
C LEU A 109 12.02 -2.13 2.91
N SER A 110 12.46 -0.93 2.53
CA SER A 110 12.85 0.12 3.46
C SER A 110 11.70 0.60 4.36
N VAL A 111 10.48 0.69 3.82
CA VAL A 111 9.27 0.97 4.61
C VAL A 111 9.01 -0.14 5.63
N PHE A 112 9.15 -1.41 5.23
CA PHE A 112 9.00 -2.54 6.15
C PHE A 112 10.04 -2.48 7.26
N GLN A 113 11.33 -2.34 6.93
CA GLN A 113 12.41 -2.25 7.93
C GLN A 113 12.19 -1.10 8.91
N SER A 114 11.81 0.09 8.41
CA SER A 114 11.51 1.25 9.25
C SER A 114 10.31 1.00 10.19
N SER A 115 9.36 0.17 9.78
CA SER A 115 8.18 -0.17 10.60
C SER A 115 8.51 -1.10 11.77
N LEU A 116 9.66 -1.79 11.73
CA LEU A 116 10.12 -2.67 12.82
C LEU A 116 10.72 -1.88 14.00
N GLU A 117 11.11 -0.62 13.78
CA GLU A 117 11.73 0.22 14.82
C GLU A 117 10.72 0.79 15.82
N PHE A 118 9.42 0.78 15.49
CA PHE A 118 8.36 1.39 16.30
C PHE A 118 7.26 0.37 16.60
N ASP A 119 7.12 0.01 17.88
CA ASP A 119 6.05 -0.89 18.33
C ASP A 119 4.70 -0.14 18.42
N GLN A 120 4.00 -0.07 17.29
CA GLN A 120 2.61 0.41 17.20
C GLN A 120 1.67 -0.64 16.61
N HIS A 121 2.10 -1.91 16.57
CA HIS A 121 1.34 -3.01 15.96
C HIS A 121 -0.02 -3.20 16.62
N ASP A 122 -0.10 -3.06 17.94
CA ASP A 122 -1.34 -3.15 18.70
C ASP A 122 -2.35 -2.05 18.32
N PHE A 123 -1.87 -0.83 18.09
CA PHE A 123 -2.71 0.31 17.73
C PHE A 123 -3.38 0.12 16.36
N TYR A 124 -2.65 -0.38 15.37
CA TYR A 124 -3.17 -0.60 14.03
C TYR A 124 -4.01 -1.88 13.92
N SER A 125 -3.71 -2.90 14.74
CA SER A 125 -4.53 -4.11 14.85
C SER A 125 -5.94 -3.81 15.33
N GLN A 126 -6.10 -2.86 16.27
CA GLN A 126 -7.42 -2.37 16.71
C GLN A 126 -8.22 -1.68 15.59
N GLN A 127 -7.55 -1.17 14.56
CA GLN A 127 -8.15 -0.58 13.37
C GLN A 127 -8.36 -1.63 12.24
N GLY A 128 -8.14 -2.92 12.53
CA GLY A 128 -8.34 -4.02 11.59
C GLY A 128 -7.19 -4.23 10.60
N ILE A 129 -6.03 -3.62 10.84
CA ILE A 129 -4.82 -3.82 10.02
C ILE A 129 -3.79 -4.59 10.84
N ALA A 130 -3.58 -5.86 10.47
CA ALA A 130 -2.48 -6.66 11.01
C ALA A 130 -1.18 -6.28 10.31
N MET A 131 -0.37 -5.46 10.98
CA MET A 131 0.94 -5.05 10.50
C MET A 131 1.89 -6.25 10.48
N LEU A 132 2.76 -6.32 9.47
CA LEU A 132 3.81 -7.34 9.41
C LEU A 132 4.98 -6.99 10.33
N ASP A 133 5.60 -8.01 10.91
CA ASP A 133 6.75 -7.89 11.81
C ASP A 133 7.95 -8.73 11.32
N MET A 134 8.97 -8.92 12.17
CA MET A 134 10.17 -9.68 11.80
C MET A 134 9.90 -11.14 11.44
N GLU A 135 8.84 -11.76 11.97
CA GLU A 135 8.46 -13.14 11.64
C GLU A 135 7.98 -13.26 10.19
N ASP A 136 7.49 -12.16 9.61
CA ASP A 136 7.00 -12.08 8.23
C ASP A 136 8.10 -11.72 7.20
N ALA A 137 9.33 -11.48 7.62
CA ALA A 137 10.41 -10.98 6.75
C ALA A 137 10.64 -11.87 5.51
N GLU A 138 10.56 -13.19 5.67
CA GLU A 138 10.68 -14.14 4.56
C GLU A 138 9.56 -13.96 3.52
N VAL A 139 8.32 -13.74 3.96
CA VAL A 139 7.17 -13.52 3.09
C VAL A 139 7.31 -12.20 2.34
N VAL A 140 7.71 -11.14 3.05
CA VAL A 140 7.96 -9.81 2.45
C VAL A 140 8.99 -9.93 1.35
N HIS A 141 10.15 -10.51 1.64
CA HIS A 141 11.23 -10.66 0.66
C HIS A 141 10.80 -11.51 -0.55
N THR A 142 10.14 -12.65 -0.29
CA THR A 142 9.69 -13.54 -1.37
C THR A 142 8.67 -12.87 -2.28
N GLN A 143 7.73 -12.08 -1.76
CA GLN A 143 6.75 -11.38 -2.58
C GLN A 143 7.34 -10.17 -3.33
N LEU A 144 8.36 -9.50 -2.78
CA LEU A 144 9.02 -8.37 -3.43
C LEU A 144 10.00 -8.79 -4.53
N PHE A 145 10.78 -9.85 -4.28
CA PHE A 145 11.91 -10.22 -5.15
C PHE A 145 11.76 -11.58 -5.84
N GLY A 146 10.74 -12.37 -5.49
CA GLY A 146 10.51 -13.70 -6.06
C GLY A 146 11.51 -14.76 -5.62
N GLN A 147 12.32 -14.48 -4.60
CA GLN A 147 13.37 -15.37 -4.08
C GLN A 147 13.34 -15.38 -2.54
N ALA A 148 13.80 -16.47 -1.94
CA ALA A 148 14.01 -16.52 -0.49
C ALA A 148 15.05 -15.49 -0.05
N MET A 149 15.00 -15.08 1.22
CA MET A 149 16.00 -14.19 1.81
C MET A 149 17.41 -14.77 1.62
N PRO A 150 18.42 -13.96 1.24
CA PRO A 150 19.81 -14.38 1.26
C PRO A 150 20.19 -14.81 2.69
N THR A 151 20.88 -15.94 2.79
CA THR A 151 21.38 -16.49 4.07
C THR A 151 22.72 -15.86 4.45
#